data_AF-A0A6I1L042-F1
#
_entry.id   AF-A0A6I1L042-F1
#
_cell.length_a   1.000
_cell.length_b   1.000
_cell.length_c   1.000
_cell.angle_alpha   90.00
_cell.angle_beta   90.00
_cell.angle_gamma   90.00
#
_symmetry.space_group_name_H-M   'P 1'
#
loop_
_entity.id
_entity.type
_entity.pdbx_description
1 polymer ?
#
loop_
_entity_poly.entity_id
_entity_poly.type
_entity_poly.pdbx_seq_one_letter_code
_entity_poly.pdbx_strand_id
1 'polypeptide(L)'
;MVMVPGGGATTTPISTQPFTPGPIIPGPTNSAPIQTSPVNQGNYDMPSTPSGIPSASAGGLSADEQLDGPVLALLTTAQQQQAGGDLNGASSSLERAQRVAPREPQVLYRLAQVRMAQGDAPQAEQFARRGLTLANGRPDLQASLWSLIGDAREKQGDAAGAAQARQKARVNL
;
A
#
# COMPACT_ATOMS: atom_id res chain seq x y z
N MET A 1 18.95 7.72 -65.73
CA MET A 1 19.13 9.14 -65.35
C MET A 1 18.03 9.49 -64.37
N VAL A 2 18.33 9.57 -63.07
CA VAL A 2 18.28 10.79 -62.21
C VAL A 2 16.92 11.50 -62.32
N MET A 3 16.11 11.72 -61.27
CA MET A 3 16.46 12.46 -60.06
C MET A 3 15.27 12.42 -59.07
N VAL A 4 15.53 12.13 -57.79
CA VAL A 4 14.64 12.40 -56.65
C VAL A 4 15.22 13.59 -55.89
N PRO A 5 14.42 14.57 -55.45
CA PRO A 5 14.79 15.46 -54.37
C PRO A 5 13.88 15.24 -53.15
N GLY A 6 14.44 14.60 -52.12
CA GLY A 6 13.95 14.64 -50.74
C GLY A 6 14.72 15.72 -49.98
N GLY A 7 13.99 16.65 -49.37
CA GLY A 7 14.55 17.71 -48.55
C GLY A 7 14.81 17.28 -47.11
N GLY A 8 15.73 17.99 -46.45
CA GLY A 8 15.67 18.19 -45.00
C GLY A 8 16.67 17.39 -44.16
N ALA A 9 17.90 17.92 -44.10
CA ALA A 9 18.83 17.91 -42.96
C ALA A 9 18.89 16.65 -42.07
N THR A 10 19.93 15.86 -42.36
CA THR A 10 20.56 14.86 -41.51
C THR A 10 21.02 15.43 -40.16
N THR A 11 20.74 14.67 -39.11
CA THR A 11 21.22 14.83 -37.74
C THR A 11 22.74 14.70 -37.65
N THR A 12 23.43 15.78 -37.26
CA THR A 12 24.85 15.76 -36.93
C THR A 12 25.11 15.24 -35.51
N PRO A 13 26.30 14.65 -35.25
CA PRO A 13 26.57 13.77 -34.11
C PRO A 13 26.70 14.48 -32.76
N ILE A 14 26.36 13.74 -31.70
CA ILE A 14 26.64 14.05 -30.29
C ILE A 14 28.15 14.34 -30.12
N SER A 15 28.46 15.55 -29.65
CA SER A 15 29.81 15.99 -29.32
C SER A 15 30.08 15.69 -27.84
N THR A 16 30.98 14.74 -27.60
CA THR A 16 31.51 14.39 -26.28
C THR A 16 32.49 15.46 -25.82
N GLN A 17 32.09 16.32 -24.88
CA GLN A 17 33.00 17.19 -24.14
C GLN A 17 33.05 16.80 -22.65
N PRO A 18 34.25 16.78 -22.03
CA PRO A 18 34.39 16.52 -20.59
C PRO A 18 33.98 17.76 -19.77
N PHE A 19 32.96 17.63 -18.93
CA PHE A 19 32.63 18.66 -17.95
C PHE A 19 33.71 18.65 -16.85
N THR A 20 34.44 19.76 -16.74
CA THR A 20 35.42 19.99 -15.67
C THR A 20 34.68 20.61 -14.47
N PRO A 21 34.74 20.04 -13.26
CA PRO A 21 34.13 20.63 -12.08
C PRO A 21 34.84 21.92 -11.68
N GLY A 22 34.11 23.04 -11.64
CA GLY A 22 34.58 24.29 -11.03
C GLY A 22 34.53 24.24 -9.48
N PRO A 23 35.17 25.18 -8.78
CA PRO A 23 35.26 25.18 -7.32
C PRO A 23 33.90 25.45 -6.67
N ILE A 24 33.45 24.52 -5.82
CA ILE A 24 32.30 24.73 -4.92
C ILE A 24 32.73 25.62 -3.74
N ILE A 25 32.07 26.76 -3.58
CA ILE A 25 32.22 27.65 -2.43
C ILE A 25 31.30 27.12 -1.31
N PRO A 26 31.82 26.74 -0.13
CA PRO A 26 31.00 26.28 0.99
C PRO A 26 30.17 27.43 1.59
N GLY A 27 28.84 27.30 1.57
CA GLY A 27 27.96 28.13 2.40
C GLY A 27 27.94 27.65 3.87
N PRO A 28 27.58 28.51 4.83
CA PRO A 28 27.60 28.17 6.25
C PRO A 28 26.57 27.08 6.59
N THR A 29 27.04 26.04 7.28
CA THR A 29 26.26 24.97 7.91
C THR A 29 25.42 25.52 9.06
N ASN A 30 24.10 25.44 8.96
CA ASN A 30 23.20 25.65 10.09
C ASN A 30 22.74 24.29 10.63
N SER A 31 23.56 23.71 11.51
CA SER A 31 23.19 22.56 12.33
C SER A 31 22.38 23.06 13.53
N ALA A 32 21.06 22.92 13.49
CA ALA A 32 20.22 23.19 14.66
C ALA A 32 19.80 21.85 15.31
N PRO A 33 20.15 21.60 16.59
CA PRO A 33 19.58 20.51 17.37
C PRO A 33 18.15 20.89 17.78
N ILE A 34 17.15 20.08 17.42
CA ILE A 34 15.79 20.28 17.92
C ILE A 34 15.71 19.81 19.39
N GLN A 35 15.95 20.74 20.30
CA GLN A 35 15.54 20.66 21.70
C GLN A 35 14.07 21.08 21.79
N THR A 36 13.20 20.21 22.31
CA THR A 36 11.87 20.63 22.77
C THR A 36 11.68 20.23 24.22
N SER A 37 11.67 21.25 25.08
CA SER A 37 11.23 21.21 26.47
C SER A 37 10.32 22.43 26.71
N PRO A 38 9.41 22.39 27.70
CA PRO A 38 8.06 22.96 27.59
C PRO A 38 7.92 24.39 28.17
N VAL A 39 6.65 24.82 28.36
CA VAL A 39 6.06 26.06 28.98
C VAL A 39 6.06 27.35 28.14
N ASN A 40 4.92 27.79 27.58
CA ASN A 40 3.69 28.42 28.15
C ASN A 40 3.90 29.87 28.61
N GLN A 41 3.36 30.84 27.86
CA GLN A 41 2.53 31.98 28.35
C GLN A 41 2.28 33.01 27.24
N GLY A 42 1.04 33.48 27.10
CA GLY A 42 0.77 34.87 26.69
C GLY A 42 -0.10 35.11 25.44
N ASN A 43 -1.41 34.97 25.61
CA ASN A 43 -2.46 35.90 25.17
C ASN A 43 -2.48 36.40 23.71
N TYR A 44 -3.27 35.75 22.86
CA TYR A 44 -3.84 36.36 21.66
C TYR A 44 -5.28 35.86 21.49
N ASP A 45 -6.18 36.82 21.68
CA ASP A 45 -7.63 36.77 21.53
C ASP A 45 -7.99 36.34 20.11
N MET A 46 -8.74 35.24 19.96
CA MET A 46 -9.46 34.90 18.73
C MET A 46 -10.84 34.36 19.07
N PRO A 47 -11.88 34.76 18.29
CA PRO A 47 -13.28 34.61 18.65
C PRO A 47 -13.74 33.15 18.65
N SER A 48 -14.56 32.84 19.65
CA SER A 48 -15.24 31.57 19.89
C SER A 48 -15.95 31.04 18.63
N THR A 49 -15.45 29.94 18.08
CA THR A 49 -16.26 29.04 17.25
C THR A 49 -16.98 28.05 18.17
N PRO A 50 -18.26 27.74 17.90
CA PRO A 50 -19.10 26.97 18.81
C PRO A 50 -18.60 25.53 18.95
N SER A 51 -18.55 25.08 20.20
CA SER A 51 -18.41 23.68 20.60
C SER A 51 -19.43 22.81 19.87
N GLY A 52 -18.94 21.79 19.17
CA GLY A 52 -19.83 20.85 18.45
C GLY A 52 -19.10 19.94 17.48
N ILE A 53 -17.96 19.35 17.87
CA ILE A 53 -17.35 18.26 17.12
C ILE A 53 -17.27 17.07 18.07
N PRO A 54 -17.92 15.93 17.79
CA PRO A 54 -17.64 14.72 18.56
C PRO A 54 -16.15 14.40 18.38
N SER A 55 -15.45 14.12 19.49
CA SER A 55 -14.15 13.46 19.48
C SER A 55 -14.27 12.14 18.71
N ALA A 56 -14.11 12.18 17.40
CA ALA A 56 -13.59 11.04 16.68
C ALA A 56 -12.13 10.98 17.11
N SER A 57 -11.84 10.01 17.97
CA SER A 57 -10.55 9.66 18.50
C SER A 57 -9.52 9.51 17.37
N ALA A 58 -8.96 10.62 16.91
CA ALA A 58 -7.70 10.68 16.21
C ALA A 58 -6.61 10.41 17.26
N GLY A 59 -6.55 9.14 17.68
CA GLY A 59 -5.47 8.61 18.49
C GLY A 59 -4.20 8.67 17.65
N GLY A 60 -3.46 9.78 17.81
CA GLY A 60 -2.03 9.80 17.61
C GLY A 60 -1.41 8.79 18.58
N LEU A 61 -1.30 7.54 18.14
CA LEU A 61 -0.39 6.57 18.69
C LEU A 61 0.52 6.16 17.53
N SER A 62 1.68 6.79 17.57
CA SER A 62 2.74 6.74 16.59
C SER A 62 3.13 5.31 16.23
N ALA A 63 3.56 5.16 14.99
CA ALA A 63 3.98 3.94 14.34
C ALA A 63 5.27 3.29 14.91
N ASP A 64 5.57 3.46 16.21
CA ASP A 64 6.91 3.25 16.76
C ASP A 64 7.01 2.21 17.91
N GLU A 65 5.92 1.76 18.55
CA GLU A 65 6.04 1.08 19.86
C GLU A 65 5.52 -0.37 20.00
N GLN A 66 5.68 -1.28 19.02
CA GLN A 66 5.81 -2.72 19.38
C GLN A 66 6.09 -3.59 18.16
N LEU A 67 7.24 -4.24 18.15
CA LEU A 67 7.87 -4.80 16.95
C LEU A 67 7.75 -6.34 16.80
N ASP A 68 7.02 -7.05 17.67
CA ASP A 68 6.76 -8.51 17.49
C ASP A 68 5.28 -8.94 17.66
N GLY A 69 4.47 -8.16 18.38
CA GLY A 69 2.99 -8.21 18.35
C GLY A 69 2.23 -7.38 17.28
N PRO A 70 2.85 -6.59 16.36
CA PRO A 70 2.14 -5.62 15.56
C PRO A 70 1.33 -6.25 14.43
N VAL A 71 1.76 -7.38 13.85
CA VAL A 71 1.01 -8.00 12.75
C VAL A 71 -0.35 -8.49 13.23
N LEU A 72 -0.41 -9.12 14.42
CA LEU A 72 -1.66 -9.54 15.03
C LEU A 72 -2.54 -8.33 15.42
N ALA A 73 -1.95 -7.31 16.05
CA ALA A 73 -2.67 -6.09 16.40
C ALA A 73 -3.21 -5.34 15.16
N LEU A 74 -2.42 -5.26 14.08
CA LEU A 74 -2.82 -4.65 12.82
C LEU A 74 -3.88 -5.47 12.09
N LEU A 75 -3.81 -6.81 12.15
CA LEU A 75 -4.85 -7.70 11.62
C LEU A 75 -6.17 -7.53 12.39
N THR A 76 -6.12 -7.47 13.71
CA THR A 76 -7.30 -7.21 14.56
C THR A 76 -7.88 -5.83 14.27
N THR A 77 -7.03 -4.81 14.17
CA THR A 77 -7.44 -3.43 13.84
C THR A 77 -8.10 -3.37 12.46
N ALA A 78 -7.48 -3.98 11.44
CA ALA A 78 -8.04 -4.05 10.11
C ALA A 78 -9.38 -4.80 10.07
N GLN A 79 -9.53 -5.86 10.86
CA GLN A 79 -10.80 -6.59 10.97
C GLN A 79 -11.90 -5.74 11.62
N GLN A 80 -11.58 -4.98 12.67
CA GLN A 80 -12.52 -4.06 13.30
C GLN A 80 -12.92 -2.93 12.35
N GLN A 81 -11.95 -2.34 11.65
CA GLN A 81 -12.18 -1.30 10.64
C GLN A 81 -13.04 -1.81 9.48
N GLN A 82 -12.73 -3.00 8.95
CA GLN A 82 -13.55 -3.64 7.91
C GLN A 82 -14.98 -3.91 8.40
N ALA A 83 -15.16 -4.38 9.64
CA ALA A 83 -16.48 -4.60 10.22
C ALA A 83 -17.25 -3.28 10.45
N GLY A 84 -16.54 -2.19 10.74
CA GLY A 84 -17.10 -0.85 10.85
C GLY A 84 -17.36 -0.15 9.51
N GLY A 85 -17.05 -0.79 8.37
CA GLY A 85 -17.15 -0.19 7.03
C GLY A 85 -15.99 0.74 6.65
N ASP A 86 -14.99 0.89 7.53
CA ASP A 86 -13.81 1.72 7.31
C ASP A 86 -12.74 0.94 6.51
N LEU A 87 -13.04 0.71 5.23
CA LEU A 87 -12.17 -0.06 4.33
C LEU A 87 -10.82 0.65 4.08
N ASN A 88 -10.79 1.98 4.14
CA ASN A 88 -9.57 2.78 3.94
C ASN A 88 -8.61 2.69 5.13
N GLY A 89 -9.13 2.73 6.35
CA GLY A 89 -8.36 2.46 7.56
C GLY A 89 -7.84 1.03 7.55
N ALA A 90 -8.68 0.07 7.18
CA ALA A 90 -8.31 -1.34 7.10
C ALA A 90 -7.15 -1.57 6.13
N SER A 91 -7.19 -0.97 4.93
CA SER A 91 -6.07 -1.07 3.98
C SER A 91 -4.79 -0.43 4.53
N SER A 92 -4.87 0.73 5.17
CA SER A 92 -3.70 1.41 5.75
C SER A 92 -3.04 0.58 6.86
N SER A 93 -3.84 -0.08 7.69
CA SER A 93 -3.35 -1.00 8.74
C SER A 93 -2.71 -2.25 8.14
N LEU A 94 -3.31 -2.82 7.08
CA LEU A 94 -2.80 -4.01 6.41
C LEU A 94 -1.54 -3.74 5.56
N GLU A 95 -1.39 -2.56 4.97
CA GLU A 95 -0.18 -2.17 4.25
C GLU A 95 1.02 -2.04 5.20
N ARG A 96 0.78 -1.50 6.41
CA ARG A 96 1.79 -1.54 7.48
C ARG A 96 2.10 -2.99 7.88
N ALA A 97 1.09 -3.84 8.05
CA ALA A 97 1.30 -5.25 8.37
C ALA A 97 2.10 -5.97 7.27
N GLN A 98 1.89 -5.63 6.00
CA GLN A 98 2.65 -6.17 4.88
C GLN A 98 4.11 -5.73 4.89
N ARG A 99 4.42 -4.49 5.30
CA ARG A 99 5.82 -4.04 5.44
C ARG A 99 6.55 -4.82 6.53
N VAL A 100 5.86 -5.15 7.62
CA VAL A 100 6.43 -5.95 8.71
C VAL A 100 6.56 -7.42 8.32
N ALA A 101 5.52 -7.99 7.70
CA ALA A 101 5.48 -9.41 7.32
C ALA A 101 5.10 -9.60 5.84
N PRO A 102 6.02 -9.33 4.90
CA PRO A 102 5.74 -9.42 3.46
C PRO A 102 5.52 -10.85 2.96
N ARG A 103 5.91 -11.85 3.76
CA ARG A 103 5.81 -13.28 3.44
C ARG A 103 4.69 -14.00 4.20
N GLU A 104 3.84 -13.27 4.91
CA GLU A 104 2.76 -13.86 5.69
C GLU A 104 1.52 -14.07 4.81
N PRO A 105 1.14 -15.32 4.47
CA PRO A 105 0.02 -15.59 3.57
C PRO A 105 -1.32 -15.12 4.15
N GLN A 106 -1.43 -15.07 5.49
CA GLN A 106 -2.63 -14.61 6.18
C GLN A 106 -2.85 -13.11 6.05
N VAL A 107 -1.78 -12.31 6.02
CA VAL A 107 -1.84 -10.86 5.76
C VAL A 107 -2.27 -10.61 4.31
N LEU A 108 -1.73 -11.38 3.36
CA LEU A 108 -2.10 -11.29 1.94
C LEU A 108 -3.57 -11.67 1.69
N TYR A 109 -4.06 -12.69 2.38
CA TYR A 109 -5.49 -13.06 2.33
C TYR A 109 -6.38 -11.91 2.81
N ARG A 110 -6.03 -11.27 3.93
CA ARG A 110 -6.78 -10.13 4.49
C ARG A 110 -6.74 -8.91 3.59
N LEU A 111 -5.58 -8.59 2.99
CA LEU A 111 -5.46 -7.56 1.97
C LEU A 111 -6.38 -7.83 0.79
N ALA A 112 -6.43 -9.08 0.32
CA ALA A 112 -7.31 -9.47 -0.77
C ALA A 112 -8.79 -9.27 -0.42
N GLN A 113 -9.20 -9.61 0.81
CA GLN A 113 -10.58 -9.39 1.28
C GLN A 113 -10.95 -7.89 1.32
N VAL A 114 -10.07 -7.05 1.85
CA VAL A 114 -10.30 -5.59 1.89
C VAL A 114 -10.40 -5.04 0.48
N ARG A 115 -9.51 -5.44 -0.45
CA ARG A 115 -9.57 -5.01 -1.86
C ARG A 115 -10.85 -5.49 -2.55
N MET A 116 -11.32 -6.70 -2.26
CA MET A 116 -12.63 -7.19 -2.72
C MET A 116 -13.78 -6.30 -2.22
N ALA A 117 -13.75 -5.91 -0.94
CA ALA A 117 -14.76 -5.03 -0.36
C ALA A 117 -14.70 -3.61 -0.93
N GLN A 118 -13.51 -3.13 -1.33
CA GLN A 118 -13.32 -1.84 -2.00
C GLN A 118 -13.79 -1.85 -3.47
N GLY A 119 -14.05 -3.02 -4.04
CA GLY A 119 -14.41 -3.19 -5.46
C GLY A 119 -13.22 -3.46 -6.38
N ASP A 120 -11.99 -3.49 -5.84
CA ASP A 120 -10.75 -3.77 -6.56
C ASP A 120 -10.50 -5.29 -6.68
N ALA A 121 -11.42 -5.97 -7.37
CA ALA A 121 -11.31 -7.39 -7.69
C ALA A 121 -9.97 -7.80 -8.35
N PRO A 122 -9.41 -7.07 -9.34
CA PRO A 122 -8.13 -7.46 -9.93
C PRO A 122 -6.96 -7.37 -8.94
N GLN A 123 -6.95 -6.39 -8.03
CA GLN A 123 -5.93 -6.30 -6.99
C GLN A 123 -6.07 -7.44 -5.98
N ALA A 124 -7.30 -7.76 -5.58
CA ALA A 124 -7.57 -8.86 -4.66
C ALA A 124 -7.07 -10.20 -5.20
N GLU A 125 -7.28 -10.50 -6.48
CA GLU A 125 -6.74 -11.69 -7.12
C GLU A 125 -5.20 -11.74 -7.03
N GLN A 126 -4.52 -10.63 -7.28
CA GLN A 126 -3.06 -10.58 -7.22
C GLN A 126 -2.53 -10.89 -5.81
N PHE A 127 -3.15 -10.32 -4.78
CA PHE A 127 -2.79 -10.61 -3.39
C PHE A 127 -3.05 -12.08 -3.03
N ALA A 128 -4.18 -12.63 -3.44
CA ALA A 128 -4.50 -14.03 -3.17
C ALA A 128 -3.57 -15.00 -3.91
N ARG A 129 -3.20 -14.71 -5.17
CA ARG A 129 -2.23 -15.51 -5.93
C ARG A 129 -0.85 -15.50 -5.26
N ARG A 130 -0.40 -14.35 -4.76
CA ARG A 130 0.84 -14.26 -3.96
C ARG A 130 0.71 -15.06 -2.66
N GLY A 131 -0.42 -14.93 -1.96
CA GLY A 131 -0.72 -15.70 -0.77
C GLY A 131 -0.64 -17.20 -1.00
N LEU A 132 -1.14 -17.70 -2.13
CA LEU A 132 -1.08 -19.13 -2.50
C LEU A 132 0.35 -19.64 -2.62
N THR A 133 1.26 -18.84 -3.18
CA THR A 133 2.67 -19.24 -3.30
C THR A 133 3.37 -19.38 -1.95
N LEU A 134 2.88 -18.66 -0.94
CA LEU A 134 3.44 -18.62 0.42
C LEU A 134 2.69 -19.54 1.39
N ALA A 135 1.43 -19.90 1.10
CA ALA A 135 0.60 -20.81 1.89
C ALA A 135 0.95 -22.29 1.67
N ASN A 136 2.18 -22.61 1.25
CA ASN A 136 2.57 -23.98 0.98
C ASN A 136 2.59 -24.80 2.27
N GLY A 137 1.97 -25.98 2.28
CA GLY A 137 1.77 -26.78 3.50
C GLY A 137 0.59 -26.37 4.40
N ARG A 138 -0.29 -25.44 3.94
CA ARG A 138 -1.55 -25.07 4.64
C ARG A 138 -2.77 -25.25 3.72
N PRO A 139 -3.33 -26.48 3.62
CA PRO A 139 -4.41 -26.78 2.68
C PRO A 139 -5.66 -25.90 2.91
N ASP A 140 -6.07 -25.68 4.16
CA ASP A 140 -7.24 -24.84 4.50
C ASP A 140 -7.10 -23.39 4.02
N LEU A 141 -5.90 -22.82 4.18
CA LEU A 141 -5.62 -21.45 3.75
C LEU A 141 -5.58 -21.36 2.23
N GLN A 142 -5.03 -22.38 1.56
CA GLN A 142 -5.04 -22.46 0.10
C GLN A 142 -6.47 -22.55 -0.45
N ALA A 143 -7.34 -23.36 0.16
CA ALA A 143 -8.74 -23.43 -0.21
C ALA A 143 -9.44 -22.07 -0.09
N SER A 144 -9.19 -21.35 1.02
CA SER A 144 -9.73 -20.01 1.25
C SER A 144 -9.25 -18.99 0.22
N LEU A 145 -7.96 -19.03 -0.14
CA LEU A 145 -7.37 -18.16 -1.17
C LEU A 145 -7.91 -18.46 -2.57
N TRP A 146 -8.05 -19.74 -2.94
CA TRP A 146 -8.65 -20.15 -4.21
C TRP A 146 -10.11 -19.74 -4.31
N SER A 147 -10.88 -19.86 -3.21
CA SER A 147 -12.25 -19.39 -3.14
C SER A 147 -12.32 -17.88 -3.41
N LEU A 148 -11.45 -17.09 -2.77
CA LEU A 148 -11.38 -15.65 -2.97
C LEU A 148 -11.00 -15.27 -4.42
N ILE A 149 -10.05 -15.97 -5.05
CA ILE A 149 -9.73 -15.78 -6.47
C ILE A 149 -10.95 -16.07 -7.34
N GLY A 150 -11.74 -17.10 -7.00
CA GLY A 150 -12.99 -17.41 -7.67
C GLY A 150 -13.97 -16.25 -7.65
N ASP A 151 -14.24 -15.73 -6.47
CA ASP A 151 -15.11 -14.57 -6.27
C ASP A 151 -14.58 -13.30 -6.97
N ALA A 152 -13.27 -13.04 -6.89
CA ALA A 152 -12.65 -11.91 -7.57
C ALA A 152 -12.77 -12.02 -9.11
N ARG A 153 -12.61 -13.22 -9.67
CA ARG A 153 -12.79 -13.45 -11.11
C ARG A 153 -14.24 -13.34 -11.55
N GLU A 154 -15.16 -13.82 -10.74
CA GLU A 154 -16.60 -13.67 -10.98
C GLU A 154 -16.98 -12.17 -11.05
N LYS A 155 -16.44 -11.34 -10.14
CA LYS A 155 -16.61 -9.88 -10.17
C LYS A 155 -15.97 -9.21 -11.39
N GLN A 156 -14.91 -9.78 -11.94
CA GLN A 156 -14.26 -9.31 -13.16
C GLN A 156 -14.97 -9.79 -14.44
N GLY A 157 -15.97 -10.67 -14.33
CA GLY A 157 -16.67 -11.29 -15.47
C GLY A 157 -15.99 -12.53 -16.04
N ASP A 158 -14.93 -13.03 -15.40
CA ASP A 158 -14.19 -14.23 -15.82
C ASP A 158 -14.78 -15.50 -15.17
N ALA A 159 -15.99 -15.88 -15.60
CA ALA A 159 -16.72 -17.01 -15.02
C ALA A 159 -15.97 -18.35 -15.19
N ALA A 160 -15.24 -18.51 -16.30
CA ALA A 160 -14.44 -19.71 -16.57
C ALA A 160 -13.30 -19.87 -15.56
N GLY A 161 -12.52 -18.81 -15.31
CA GLY A 161 -11.47 -18.85 -14.31
C GLY A 161 -12.00 -18.88 -12.89
N ALA A 162 -13.19 -18.33 -12.62
CA ALA A 162 -13.87 -18.45 -11.33
C ALA A 162 -14.21 -19.92 -11.01
N ALA A 163 -14.78 -20.65 -11.99
CA ALA A 163 -15.09 -22.07 -11.84
C ALA A 163 -13.83 -22.92 -11.60
N GLN A 164 -12.75 -22.64 -12.33
CA GLN A 164 -11.46 -23.30 -12.11
C GLN A 164 -10.89 -23.04 -10.71
N ALA A 165 -10.96 -21.80 -10.24
CA ALA A 165 -10.49 -21.43 -8.91
C ALA A 165 -11.32 -22.12 -7.82
N ARG A 166 -12.66 -22.13 -7.94
CA ARG A 166 -13.53 -22.84 -7.00
C ARG A 166 -13.30 -24.36 -7.02
N GLN A 167 -13.03 -24.96 -8.18
CA GLN A 167 -12.68 -26.38 -8.25
C GLN A 167 -11.38 -26.66 -7.48
N LYS A 168 -10.36 -25.82 -7.62
CA LYS A 168 -9.10 -25.91 -6.87
C LYS A 168 -9.30 -25.69 -5.37
N ALA A 169 -10.23 -24.81 -4.97
CA ALA A 169 -10.56 -24.62 -3.57
C ALA A 169 -11.11 -25.90 -2.93
N ARG A 170 -11.93 -26.65 -3.66
CA ARG A 170 -12.61 -27.87 -3.17
C ARG A 170 -11.69 -29.07 -3.05
N VAL A 171 -10.66 -29.18 -3.87
CA VAL A 171 -9.71 -30.31 -3.86
C VAL A 171 -8.59 -30.14 -2.83
N ASN A 172 -8.47 -28.95 -2.25
CA ASN A 172 -7.47 -28.60 -1.23
C ASN A 172 -8.05 -28.63 0.21
N LEU A 173 -9.25 -29.20 0.40
CA LEU A 173 -9.92 -29.46 1.69
C LEU A 173 -9.84 -30.96 2.01
#